data_AF-A0A3N5QBS7-F1
#
_entry.id   AF-A0A3N5QBS7-F1
#
_cell.length_a   1.000
_cell.length_b   1.000
_cell.length_c   1.000
_cell.angle_alpha   90.00
_cell.angle_beta   90.00
_cell.angle_gamma   90.00
#
_symmetry.space_group_name_H-M   'P 1'
#
loop_
_entity.id
_entity.type
_entity.pdbx_description
1 polymer ?
#
loop_
_entity_poly.entity_id
_entity_poly.type
_entity_poly.pdbx_seq_one_letter_code
_entity_poly.pdbx_strand_id
1 'polypeptide(L)' 'MLPQQFIEMDMDFHKSAGMLAHAAEMKNADVVNFYFYKMTTACVSCHGKFAAGRFPGLAKGGEEGHH' A
#
# COMPACT_ATOMS: atom_id res chain seq x y z
N MET A 1 3.57 -20.94 7.73
CA MET A 1 2.38 -20.06 7.73
C MET A 1 2.83 -18.62 7.61
N LEU A 2 2.04 -17.75 6.98
CA LEU A 2 2.35 -16.32 6.86
C LEU A 2 1.97 -15.56 8.14
N PRO A 3 2.63 -14.44 8.47
CA PRO A 3 2.23 -13.61 9.61
C PRO A 3 0.80 -13.11 9.45
N GLN A 4 0.00 -13.15 10.52
CA GLN A 4 -1.39 -12.70 10.50
C GLN A 4 -1.55 -11.29 9.94
N GLN A 5 -0.68 -10.37 10.35
CA GLN A 5 -0.69 -8.99 9.85
C GLN A 5 -0.34 -8.87 8.36
N PHE A 6 0.49 -9.77 7.81
CA PHE A 6 0.74 -9.80 6.37
C PHE A 6 -0.56 -10.13 5.62
N ILE A 7 -1.29 -11.14 6.11
CA ILE A 7 -2.56 -11.59 5.52
C ILE A 7 -3.59 -10.45 5.57
N GLU A 8 -3.72 -9.75 6.70
CA GLU A 8 -4.64 -8.62 6.85
C GLU A 8 -4.31 -7.48 5.87
N MET A 9 -3.03 -7.10 5.77
CA MET A 9 -2.59 -6.05 4.85
C MET A 9 -2.79 -6.44 3.38
N ASP A 10 -2.57 -7.71 3.04
CA ASP A 10 -2.81 -8.26 1.71
C ASP A 10 -4.31 -8.21 1.35
N MET A 11 -5.18 -8.62 2.27
CA MET A 11 -6.63 -8.56 2.07
C MET A 11 -7.13 -7.12 1.86
N ASP A 12 -6.66 -6.17 2.68
CA ASP A 12 -7.03 -4.76 2.56
C ASP A 12 -6.53 -4.12 1.25
N PHE A 13 -5.34 -4.54 0.81
CA PHE A 13 -4.78 -4.14 -0.49
C PHE A 13 -5.69 -4.61 -1.64
N HIS A 14 -6.06 -5.90 -1.65
CA HIS A 14 -6.95 -6.45 -2.68
C HIS A 14 -8.34 -5.80 -2.69
N LYS A 15 -8.90 -5.52 -1.50
CA LYS A 15 -10.17 -4.76 -1.40
C LYS A 15 -10.03 -3.38 -2.03
N SER A 16 -8.94 -2.67 -1.75
CA SER A 16 -8.69 -1.35 -2.32
C SER A 16 -8.49 -1.41 -3.85
N ALA A 17 -7.84 -2.46 -4.36
CA ALA A 17 -7.66 -2.69 -5.79
C ALA A 17 -9.00 -2.93 -6.50
N GLY A 18 -9.88 -3.74 -5.93
CA GLY A 18 -11.22 -3.96 -6.47
C GLY A 18 -12.05 -2.66 -6.52
N MET A 19 -11.96 -1.84 -5.48
CA MET A 19 -12.64 -0.54 -5.46
C MET A 19 -12.05 0.45 -6.46
N LEU A 20 -10.72 0.45 -6.66
CA LEU A 20 -10.07 1.27 -7.68
C LEU A 20 -10.54 0.89 -9.08
N ALA A 21 -10.57 -0.41 -9.38
CA ALA A 21 -11.04 -0.93 -10.67
C ALA A 21 -12.49 -0.51 -10.92
N HIS A 22 -13.37 -0.70 -9.94
CA HIS A 22 -14.76 -0.28 -10.04
C HIS A 22 -14.91 1.24 -10.23
N ALA A 23 -14.14 2.04 -9.50
CA ALA A 23 -14.17 3.50 -9.66
C ALA A 23 -13.73 3.95 -11.07
N ALA A 24 -12.75 3.26 -11.65
CA ALA A 24 -12.28 3.50 -13.01
C ALA A 24 -13.34 3.12 -14.05
N GLU A 25 -14.02 1.98 -13.90
CA GLU A 25 -15.15 1.58 -14.74
C GLU A 25 -16.28 2.61 -14.72
N MET A 26 -16.57 3.15 -13.53
CA MET A 26 -17.57 4.20 -13.32
C MET A 26 -17.10 5.60 -13.76
N LYS A 27 -15.86 5.74 -14.26
CA LYS A 27 -15.23 7.01 -14.67
C LYS A 27 -15.25 8.09 -13.57
N ASN A 28 -15.17 7.68 -12.31
CA ASN A 28 -15.18 8.59 -11.17
C ASN A 28 -13.73 8.94 -10.77
N ALA A 29 -13.22 10.04 -11.30
CA ALA A 29 -11.83 10.46 -11.12
C ALA A 29 -11.44 10.71 -9.65
N ASP A 30 -12.34 11.27 -8.84
CA ASP A 30 -12.06 11.56 -7.43
C ASP A 30 -11.87 10.26 -6.63
N VAL A 31 -12.75 9.28 -6.87
CA VAL A 31 -12.69 7.98 -6.20
C VAL A 31 -11.50 7.16 -6.72
N VAL A 32 -11.16 7.27 -8.01
CA VAL A 32 -9.93 6.69 -8.57
C VAL A 32 -8.71 7.24 -7.86
N ASN A 33 -8.60 8.57 -7.72
CA ASN A 33 -7.47 9.20 -7.03
C ASN A 33 -7.40 8.73 -5.57
N PHE A 34 -8.53 8.66 -4.87
CA PHE A 34 -8.57 8.18 -3.49
C PHE A 34 -8.00 6.76 -3.34
N TYR A 35 -8.49 5.80 -4.13
CA TYR A 35 -8.02 4.42 -4.02
C TYR A 35 -6.60 4.23 -4.56
N PHE A 36 -6.17 5.02 -5.53
CA PHE A 36 -4.78 5.03 -6.00
C PHE A 36 -3.79 5.40 -4.87
N TYR A 37 -4.06 6.48 -4.14
CA TYR A 37 -3.23 6.87 -2.99
C TYR A 37 -3.28 5.83 -1.87
N LYS A 38 -4.47 5.27 -1.60
CA LYS A 38 -4.62 4.20 -0.61
C LYS A 38 -3.77 2.98 -0.95
N MET A 39 -3.77 2.54 -2.20
CA MET A 39 -2.95 1.42 -2.66
C MET A 39 -1.46 1.73 -2.57
N THR A 40 -1.04 2.90 -3.03
CA THR A 40 0.38 3.32 -2.97
C THR A 40 0.90 3.33 -1.52
N THR A 41 0.06 3.78 -0.58
CA THR A 41 0.38 3.76 0.86
C THR A 41 0.51 2.32 1.40
N ALA A 42 -0.37 1.41 0.96
CA ALA A 42 -0.30 0.00 1.33
C ALA A 42 0.96 -0.68 0.77
N CYS A 43 1.39 -0.35 -0.46
CA CYS A 43 2.64 -0.83 -1.04
C CYS A 43 3.84 -0.49 -0.14
N VAL A 44 3.98 0.78 0.24
CA VAL A 44 5.08 1.24 1.11
C VAL A 44 5.02 0.57 2.48
N SER A 45 3.83 0.50 3.07
CA SER A 45 3.64 -0.06 4.42
C SER A 45 3.96 -1.55 4.48
N CYS A 46 3.46 -2.34 3.51
CA CYS A 46 3.70 -3.78 3.46
C CYS A 46 5.17 -4.08 3.15
N HIS A 47 5.74 -3.42 2.15
CA HIS A 47 7.13 -3.66 1.76
C HIS A 47 8.13 -3.21 2.82
N GLY A 48 7.90 -2.07 3.49
CA GLY A 48 8.75 -1.63 4.59
C GLY A 48 8.75 -2.59 5.78
N LYS A 49 7.67 -3.37 5.96
CA LYS A 49 7.54 -4.32 7.06
C LYS A 49 8.04 -5.73 6.72
N PHE A 50 7.66 -6.25 5.56
CA PHE A 50 7.86 -7.66 5.21
C PHE A 50 8.89 -7.88 4.09
N ALA A 51 9.36 -6.82 3.42
CA ALA A 51 10.30 -6.90 2.30
C ALA A 51 11.46 -5.89 2.39
N ALA A 52 11.80 -5.43 3.60
CA ALA A 52 12.88 -4.45 3.85
C ALA A 52 14.24 -4.87 3.24
N GLY A 53 14.55 -6.16 3.19
CA GLY A 53 15.77 -6.65 2.53
C GLY A 53 15.81 -6.39 1.02
N ARG A 54 14.64 -6.35 0.35
CA ARG A 54 14.51 -6.00 -1.07
C ARG A 54 14.31 -4.50 -1.28
N PHE A 55 13.69 -3.83 -0.31
CA PHE A 55 13.42 -2.39 -0.34
C PHE A 55 14.06 -1.68 0.88
N PRO A 56 15.39 -1.53 0.92
CA PRO A 56 16.07 -0.94 2.07
C PRO A 56 15.59 0.47 2.41
N GLY A 57 15.26 1.29 1.39
CA GLY A 57 14.74 2.65 1.57
C GLY A 57 13.32 2.73 2.18
N LEU A 58 12.64 1.60 2.36
CA LEU A 58 11.33 1.53 3.03
C LEU A 58 11.41 0.98 4.46
N ALA A 59 12.58 0.49 4.89
CA ALA A 59 12.77 0.03 6.25
C ALA A 59 12.67 1.23 7.21
N LYS A 60 11.85 1.12 8.27
CA LYS A 60 11.78 2.15 9.32
C LYS A 60 13.18 2.29 9.96
N GLY A 61 13.83 3.42 9.71
CA GLY A 61 15.22 3.68 10.15
C GLY A 61 16.05 4.60 9.25
N GLY A 62 15.50 5.07 8.11
CA GLY A 62 16.04 6.26 7.44
C GLY A 62 15.49 7.54 8.09
N GLU A 63 16.00 7.89 9.27
CA GLU A 63 16.00 9.30 9.70
C GLU A 63 16.98 10.04 8.77
N GLU A 64 16.52 10.43 7.59
CA GLU A 64 17.14 11.54 6.88
C GLU A 64 16.63 12.82 7.54
N GLY A 65 17.53 13.45 8.30
CA GLY A 65 17.29 14.72 8.97
C GLY A 65 16.79 15.78 7.99
N HIS A 66 15.54 16.19 8.16
CA HIS A 66 15.09 17.50 7.73
C HIS A 66 15.57 18.52 8.75
N HIS A 67 16.75 19.10 8.47
CA HIS A 67 17.23 20.35 9.03
C HIS A 67 16.95 21.45 8.00
#